data_AF-A0A7C5F5T4-F1
#
_entry.id   AF-A0A7C5F5T4-F1
#
_cell.length_a   1.000
_cell.length_b   1.000
_cell.length_c   1.000
_cell.angle_alpha   90.00
_cell.angle_beta   90.00
_cell.angle_gamma   90.00
#
_symmetry.space_group_name_H-M   'P 1'
#
loop_
_entity.id
_entity.type
_entity.pdbx_description
1 polymer ?
#
loop_
_entity_poly.entity_id
_entity_poly.type
_entity_poly.pdbx_seq_one_letter_code
_entity_poly.pdbx_strand_id
1 'polypeptide(L)'
;MKEVTRRLSMSTSVIPAPVGRRSKRLSPNHLLELITRLCIFKAERWGRRALFYERHRDYFPRLSASRFVNRCRELEARYRTLAQIMFLIPAEDRLVPIRALTLSKL
;
A
#
# COMPACT_ATOMS: atom_id res chain seq x y z
N MET A 1 -3.63 43.17 43.37
CA MET A 1 -4.48 42.51 42.34
C MET A 1 -3.56 41.87 41.32
N LYS A 2 -3.77 40.58 41.02
CA LYS A 2 -2.86 39.72 40.25
C LYS A 2 -3.20 39.83 38.77
N GLU A 3 -2.36 40.49 37.98
CA GLU A 3 -2.44 40.45 36.52
C GLU A 3 -1.89 39.11 36.02
N VAL A 4 -2.81 38.18 35.78
CA VAL A 4 -2.58 36.87 35.16
C VAL A 4 -2.73 37.05 33.66
N THR A 5 -1.61 37.15 32.94
CA THR A 5 -1.56 36.74 31.54
C THR A 5 -0.37 35.83 31.32
N ARG A 6 -0.61 34.55 31.59
CA ARG A 6 0.21 33.41 31.15
C ARG A 6 0.42 33.53 29.64
N ARG A 7 1.58 34.05 29.23
CA ARG A 7 2.09 33.80 27.88
C ARG A 7 2.44 32.32 27.80
N LEU A 8 1.56 31.55 27.15
CA LEU A 8 1.83 30.19 26.73
C LEU A 8 2.96 30.24 25.67
N SER A 9 4.20 30.17 26.13
CA SER A 9 5.35 29.86 25.29
C SER A 9 5.17 28.43 24.80
N MET A 10 4.59 28.27 23.62
CA MET A 10 4.59 26.99 22.92
C MET A 10 6.01 26.71 22.43
N SER A 11 6.83 26.15 23.33
CA SER A 11 8.11 25.53 22.98
C SER A 11 7.81 24.34 22.07
N THR A 12 7.70 24.61 20.77
CA THR A 12 7.65 23.58 19.75
C THR A 12 9.02 22.93 19.75
N SER A 13 9.16 21.81 20.45
CA SER A 13 10.34 20.95 20.34
C SER A 13 10.30 20.32 18.93
N VAL A 14 10.82 21.07 17.96
CA VAL A 14 11.11 20.54 16.63
C VAL A 14 12.27 19.57 16.82
N ILE A 15 11.95 18.29 17.00
CA ILE A 15 12.93 17.23 16.85
C ILE A 15 13.38 17.33 15.38
N PRO A 16 14.65 17.66 15.08
CA PRO A 16 15.11 17.68 13.71
C PRO A 16 15.09 16.24 13.21
N ALA A 17 14.15 15.93 12.30
CA ALA A 17 14.21 14.69 11.54
C ALA A 17 15.55 14.67 10.80
N PRO A 18 16.35 13.60 10.89
CA PRO A 18 17.62 13.54 10.17
C PRO A 18 17.34 13.60 8.67
N VAL A 19 17.56 14.79 8.09
CA VAL A 19 17.62 15.04 6.64
C VAL A 19 18.90 14.38 6.15
N GLY A 20 18.79 13.07 5.96
CA GLY A 20 19.93 12.23 5.64
C GLY A 20 19.53 10.83 5.24
N ARG A 21 18.31 10.64 4.69
CA ARG A 21 18.02 9.41 3.95
C ARG A 21 18.33 9.66 2.50
N ARG A 22 19.55 9.28 2.08
CA ARG A 22 19.72 8.67 0.76
C ARG A 22 18.50 7.76 0.59
N SER A 23 17.64 8.04 -0.40
CA SER A 23 16.60 7.10 -0.77
C SER A 23 17.34 5.84 -1.20
N LYS A 24 17.51 4.91 -0.26
CA LYS A 24 17.98 3.57 -0.57
C LYS A 24 16.98 3.11 -1.61
N ARG A 25 17.39 3.07 -2.88
CA ARG A 25 16.56 2.55 -3.97
C ARG A 25 16.09 1.20 -3.46
N LEU A 26 14.80 1.12 -3.12
CA LEU A 26 14.22 -0.13 -2.68
C LEU A 26 14.46 -1.09 -3.83
N SER A 27 15.03 -2.26 -3.52
CA SER A 27 15.16 -3.32 -4.52
C SER A 27 13.80 -3.47 -5.22
N PRO A 28 13.75 -3.61 -6.56
CA PRO A 28 12.51 -3.82 -7.29
C PRO A 28 11.61 -4.89 -6.65
N ASN A 29 12.24 -5.90 -6.04
CA ASN A 29 11.59 -7.00 -5.32
C ASN A 29 10.82 -6.50 -4.10
N HIS A 30 11.35 -5.52 -3.38
CA HIS A 30 10.69 -4.94 -2.21
C HIS A 30 9.49 -4.05 -2.58
N LEU A 31 9.54 -3.39 -3.74
CA LEU A 31 8.41 -2.62 -4.25
C LEU A 31 7.27 -3.54 -4.71
N LEU A 32 7.58 -4.59 -5.46
CA LEU A 32 6.60 -5.60 -5.87
C LEU A 32 5.98 -6.31 -4.67
N GLU A 33 6.79 -6.66 -3.67
CA GLU A 33 6.31 -7.25 -2.42
C GLU A 33 5.37 -6.30 -1.67
N LEU A 34 5.70 -5.00 -1.57
CA LEU A 34 4.87 -3.99 -0.92
C LEU A 34 3.53 -3.80 -1.64
N ILE A 35 3.55 -3.73 -2.98
CA ILE A 35 2.31 -3.62 -3.77
C ILE A 35 1.47 -4.89 -3.60
N THR A 36 2.08 -6.07 -3.60
CA THR A 36 1.39 -7.35 -3.38
C THR A 36 0.69 -7.36 -2.03
N ARG A 37 1.40 -6.97 -0.95
CA ARG A 37 0.82 -6.84 0.40
C ARG A 37 -0.32 -5.81 0.44
N LEU A 38 -0.18 -4.69 -0.28
CA LEU A 38 -1.23 -3.68 -0.38
C LEU A 38 -2.47 -4.22 -1.11
N CYS A 39 -2.30 -4.97 -2.19
CA CYS A 39 -3.39 -5.63 -2.91
C CYS A 39 -4.13 -6.62 -2.02
N ILE A 40 -3.42 -7.46 -1.25
CA ILE A 40 -4.02 -8.40 -0.30
C ILE A 40 -4.82 -7.63 0.77
N PHE A 41 -4.24 -6.58 1.36
CA PHE A 41 -4.93 -5.75 2.35
C PHE A 41 -6.20 -5.11 1.79
N LYS A 42 -6.16 -4.62 0.55
CA LYS A 42 -7.33 -4.05 -0.13
C LYS A 42 -8.39 -5.13 -0.37
N ALA A 43 -8.00 -6.31 -0.84
CA ALA A 43 -8.92 -7.43 -1.04
C ALA A 43 -9.64 -7.80 0.26
N GLU A 44 -8.90 -7.98 1.36
CA GLU A 44 -9.49 -8.29 2.66
C GLU A 44 -10.46 -7.21 3.13
N ARG A 45 -10.11 -5.93 2.96
CA ARG A 45 -10.98 -4.81 3.35
C ARG A 45 -12.31 -4.87 2.61
N TRP A 46 -12.28 -5.16 1.31
CA TRP A 46 -13.49 -5.29 0.50
C TRP A 46 -14.32 -6.52 0.90
N GLY A 47 -13.67 -7.66 1.18
CA GLY A 47 -14.34 -8.87 1.65
C GLY A 47 -15.01 -8.68 3.01
N ARG A 48 -14.33 -8.05 3.98
CA ARG A 48 -14.92 -7.73 5.30
C ARG A 48 -16.10 -6.77 5.17
N ARG A 49 -15.99 -5.78 4.26
CA ARG A 49 -17.09 -4.84 3.99
C ARG A 49 -18.29 -5.53 3.36
N ALA A 50 -18.11 -6.43 2.40
CA ALA A 50 -19.20 -7.21 1.81
C ALA A 50 -19.90 -8.06 2.88
N LEU A 51 -19.11 -8.81 3.67
CA LEU A 51 -19.62 -9.65 4.75
C LEU A 51 -20.36 -8.86 5.84
N PHE A 52 -19.90 -7.64 6.14
CA PHE A 52 -20.58 -6.75 7.07
C PHE A 52 -22.00 -6.42 6.60
N TYR A 53 -22.17 -6.04 5.34
CA TYR A 53 -23.49 -5.69 4.79
C TYR A 53 -24.38 -6.90 4.54
N GLU A 54 -23.80 -8.06 4.25
CA GLU A 54 -24.53 -9.34 4.18
C GLU A 54 -25.09 -9.72 5.56
N ARG A 55 -24.28 -9.57 6.63
CA ARG A 55 -24.71 -9.88 8.00
C ARG A 55 -25.74 -8.89 8.56
N HIS A 56 -25.62 -7.61 8.22
CA HIS A 56 -26.54 -6.56 8.69
C HIS A 56 -27.56 -6.19 7.61
N ARG A 57 -28.05 -7.19 6.87
CA ARG A 57 -28.98 -7.00 5.75
C ARG A 57 -30.24 -6.23 6.17
N ASP A 58 -30.74 -6.55 7.36
CA ASP A 58 -31.99 -6.00 7.91
C ASP A 58 -31.86 -4.53 8.30
N TYR A 59 -30.67 -4.11 8.74
CA TYR A 59 -30.39 -2.70 9.07
C TYR A 59 -30.19 -1.83 7.83
N PHE A 60 -29.65 -2.41 6.74
CA PHE A 60 -29.31 -1.67 5.52
C PHE A 60 -29.89 -2.33 4.26
N PRO A 61 -31.22 -2.47 4.15
CA PRO A 61 -31.85 -3.26 3.08
C PRO A 61 -31.55 -2.71 1.67
N ARG A 62 -31.44 -1.38 1.54
CA ARG A 62 -31.10 -0.74 0.25
C ARG A 62 -29.68 -1.07 -0.21
N LEU A 63 -28.70 -1.03 0.69
CA LEU A 63 -27.30 -1.29 0.34
C LEU A 63 -27.06 -2.78 0.09
N SER A 64 -27.63 -3.63 0.93
CA SER A 64 -27.45 -5.08 0.85
C SER A 64 -28.21 -5.75 -0.30
N ALA A 65 -29.40 -5.25 -0.67
CA ALA A 65 -30.13 -5.71 -1.84
C ALA A 65 -29.64 -5.10 -3.17
N SER A 66 -28.82 -4.04 -3.11
CA SER A 66 -28.24 -3.43 -4.30
C SER A 66 -27.02 -4.19 -4.84
N ARG A 67 -26.55 -3.80 -6.02
CA ARG A 67 -25.30 -4.30 -6.63
C ARG A 67 -24.03 -3.96 -5.83
N PHE A 68 -24.14 -3.21 -4.73
CA PHE A 68 -23.00 -2.78 -3.94
C PHE A 68 -22.20 -3.93 -3.33
N VAL A 69 -22.88 -4.90 -2.71
CA VAL A 69 -22.24 -6.09 -2.12
C VAL A 69 -21.52 -6.89 -3.20
N ASN A 70 -22.19 -7.11 -4.34
CA ASN A 70 -21.60 -7.80 -5.50
C ASN A 70 -20.36 -7.09 -6.03
N ARG A 71 -20.37 -5.75 -6.13
CA ARG A 71 -19.19 -4.97 -6.50
C ARG A 71 -18.06 -5.08 -5.48
N CYS A 72 -18.37 -5.14 -4.19
CA CYS A 72 -17.35 -5.34 -3.16
C CYS A 72 -16.69 -6.72 -3.31
N ARG A 73 -17.46 -7.77 -3.57
CA ARG A 73 -16.95 -9.12 -3.86
C ARG A 73 -16.13 -9.17 -5.14
N GLU A 74 -16.57 -8.47 -6.18
CA GLU A 74 -15.83 -8.36 -7.44
C GLU A 74 -14.48 -7.65 -7.25
N LEU A 75 -14.45 -6.57 -6.46
CA LEU A 75 -13.21 -5.88 -6.11
C LEU A 75 -12.29 -6.78 -5.28
N GLU A 76 -12.82 -7.49 -4.28
CA GLU A 76 -12.06 -8.49 -3.51
C GLU A 76 -11.36 -9.49 -4.45
N ALA A 77 -12.11 -10.07 -5.39
CA ALA A 77 -11.58 -11.03 -6.36
C ALA A 77 -10.48 -10.39 -7.24
N ARG A 78 -10.74 -9.22 -7.84
CA ARG A 78 -9.78 -8.52 -8.70
C ARG A 78 -8.47 -8.20 -7.97
N TYR A 79 -8.55 -7.71 -6.73
CA TYR A 79 -7.35 -7.42 -5.93
C TYR A 79 -6.58 -8.67 -5.53
N ARG A 80 -7.25 -9.81 -5.27
CA ARG A 80 -6.56 -11.09 -5.06
C ARG A 80 -5.85 -11.57 -6.32
N THR A 81 -6.50 -11.49 -7.48
CA THR A 81 -5.89 -11.85 -8.76
C THR A 81 -4.68 -10.98 -9.07
N LEU A 82 -4.76 -9.66 -8.82
CA LEU A 82 -3.62 -8.75 -8.99
C LEU A 82 -2.45 -9.13 -8.07
N ALA A 83 -2.72 -9.47 -6.81
CA ALA A 83 -1.69 -9.92 -5.88
C ALA A 83 -1.01 -11.22 -6.36
N GLN A 84 -1.79 -12.17 -6.89
CA GLN A 84 -1.26 -13.43 -7.43
C GLN A 84 -0.36 -13.18 -8.66
N ILE A 85 -0.80 -12.34 -9.60
CA ILE A 85 -0.01 -11.99 -10.78
C ILE A 85 1.30 -11.32 -10.35
N MET A 86 1.26 -10.38 -9.42
CA MET A 86 2.45 -9.66 -8.95
C MET A 86 3.44 -10.56 -8.20
N PHE A 87 2.96 -11.58 -7.48
CA PHE A 87 3.81 -12.57 -6.84
C PHE A 87 4.51 -13.49 -7.86
N LEU A 88 3.86 -13.75 -8.99
CA LEU A 88 4.37 -14.64 -10.04
C LEU A 88 5.35 -13.97 -11.01
N ILE A 89 5.50 -12.63 -10.99
CA ILE A 89 6.49 -11.93 -11.82
C ILE A 89 7.89 -12.30 -11.29
N PRO A 90 8.70 -13.07 -12.04
CA PRO A 90 10.06 -13.34 -11.64
C PRO A 90 10.80 -12.01 -11.59
N ALA A 91 11.45 -11.74 -10.47
CA ALA A 91 12.47 -10.70 -10.41
C ALA A 91 13.62 -11.14 -11.30
N GLU A 92 13.62 -10.70 -12.56
CA GLU A 92 14.72 -10.99 -13.49
C GLU A 92 15.99 -10.28 -13.01
N ASP A 93 16.77 -10.96 -12.15
CA ASP A 93 18.13 -10.59 -11.75
C ASP A 93 19.16 -10.78 -12.88
N ARG A 94 18.73 -10.78 -14.15
CA ARG A 94 19.59 -10.95 -15.32
C ARG A 94 19.57 -9.73 -16.23
N LEU A 95 19.81 -8.55 -15.67
CA LEU A 95 20.46 -7.49 -16.42
C LEU A 95 21.96 -7.82 -16.54
N VAL A 96 22.27 -8.83 -17.36
CA VAL A 96 23.64 -9.06 -17.81
C VAL A 96 24.06 -7.83 -18.63
N PRO A 97 25.16 -7.13 -18.32
CA PRO A 97 25.64 -6.06 -19.18
C PRO A 97 26.11 -6.70 -20.50
N ILE A 98 25.24 -6.64 -21.52
CA ILE A 98 25.60 -6.91 -22.91
C ILE A 98 26.49 -5.74 -23.38
N ARG A 99 27.75 -5.68 -22.91
CA ARG A 99 28.83 -4.80 -23.45
C ARG A 99 30.19 -4.94 -22.75
N ALA A 100 30.51 -6.13 -22.23
CA ALA A 100 31.89 -6.46 -21.82
C ALA A 100 32.54 -7.52 -22.70
N LEU A 101 31.97 -7.78 -23.89
CA LEU A 101 32.61 -8.57 -24.93
C LEU A 101 32.86 -7.63 -26.12
N THR A 102 34.11 -7.62 -26.56
CA THR A 102 34.71 -6.83 -27.66
C THR A 102 35.07 -5.38 -27.35
N LEU A 103 36.17 -5.20 -26.61
CA LEU A 103 37.35 -4.47 -27.12
C LEU A 103 38.55 -4.89 -26.25
N SER A 104 38.92 -6.17 -26.36
CA SER A 104 40.30 -6.58 -26.12
C SER A 104 41.16 -5.89 -27.16
N LYS A 105 42.05 -5.03 -26.69
CA LYS A 105 43.21 -4.52 -27.41
C LYS A 105 43.78 -5.59 -28.35
N LEU A 106 43.94 -5.22 -29.62
CA LEU A 106 45.14 -5.43 -30.42
C LEU A 106 45.17 -4.32 -31.46
#